data_AF-A0A0H2M1T1-F1
#
_entry.id   AF-A0A0H2M1T1-F1
#
_cell.length_a   1.000
_cell.length_b   1.000
_cell.length_c   1.000
_cell.angle_alpha   90.00
_cell.angle_beta   90.00
_cell.angle_gamma   90.00
#
_symmetry.space_group_name_H-M   'P 1'
#
loop_
_entity.id
_entity.type
_entity.pdbx_description
1 polymer ?
#
loop_
_entity_poly.entity_id
_entity_poly.type
_entity_poly.pdbx_seq_one_letter_code
_entity_poly.pdbx_strand_id
1 'polypeptide(L)'
;MLITRPFTIAELRKRLEDFARRHFAPSDLSVDRGLIAEAIRRLPAEPSDAETFLRNALDQIAALDSYGPVAGRIARAALMGIRYSRSTQPQPETAAEHHGLDNASRVCFYEQDFYVLSNFSSFRLLWEGINFDTSEAAYHWEKFASEDGDPVRNAIALQIIEAPSAHEAFKIAEQNRALRRPDWDDVKVEIMCNILRAKVAQHEYVRRKLLATGDRELVENSWRDDYWGWGPNRDGKNMLGRLWMEIRAHLRAAEGCDA
;
A
#
# COMPACT_ATOMS: atom_id res chain seq x y z
N MET A 1 -28.98 -7.17 33.98
CA MET A 1 -29.02 -5.88 33.26
C MET A 1 -28.34 -4.83 34.14
N LEU A 2 -27.01 -4.72 34.05
CA LEU A 2 -26.24 -3.72 34.81
C LEU A 2 -26.07 -2.50 33.91
N ILE A 3 -26.83 -1.45 34.20
CA ILE A 3 -26.64 -0.14 33.59
C ILE A 3 -25.40 0.46 34.26
N THR A 4 -24.22 0.23 33.70
CA THR A 4 -23.01 0.93 34.13
C THR A 4 -23.14 2.39 33.71
N ARG A 5 -23.31 3.29 34.68
CA ARG A 5 -23.35 4.72 34.42
C ARG A 5 -22.11 5.13 33.62
N PRO A 6 -22.25 6.01 32.60
CA PRO A 6 -21.10 6.53 31.89
C PRO A 6 -20.18 7.24 32.89
N PHE A 7 -18.87 7.01 32.75
CA PHE A 7 -17.86 7.68 33.55
C PHE A 7 -17.92 9.19 33.30
N THR A 8 -17.69 9.97 34.36
CA THR A 8 -17.52 11.41 34.21
C THR A 8 -16.20 11.71 33.49
N ILE A 9 -16.14 12.86 32.82
CA ILE A 9 -14.97 13.29 32.05
C ILE A 9 -13.72 13.36 32.93
N ALA A 10 -13.86 13.77 34.19
CA ALA A 10 -12.78 13.81 35.17
C ALA A 10 -12.26 12.40 35.54
N GLU A 11 -13.16 11.41 35.61
CA GLU A 11 -12.79 10.01 35.90
C GLU A 11 -12.07 9.35 34.73
N LEU A 12 -12.51 9.60 33.50
CA LEU A 12 -11.84 9.11 32.28
C LEU A 12 -10.45 9.71 32.11
N ARG A 13 -10.34 11.03 32.29
CA ARG A 13 -9.06 11.74 32.23
C ARG A 13 -8.08 11.23 33.27
N LYS A 14 -8.52 11.11 34.53
CA LYS A 14 -7.68 10.63 35.63
C LYS A 14 -7.20 9.20 35.39
N ARG A 15 -8.06 8.31 34.87
CA ARG A 15 -7.68 6.91 34.56
C ARG A 15 -6.65 6.82 33.43
N LEU A 16 -6.79 7.62 32.39
CA LEU A 16 -5.82 7.69 31.28
C LEU A 16 -4.49 8.30 31.73
N GLU A 17 -4.52 9.35 32.55
CA GLU A 17 -3.30 9.98 33.09
C GLU A 17 -2.60 9.08 34.12
N ASP A 18 -3.32 8.41 35.02
CA ASP A 18 -2.75 7.48 36.00
C ASP A 18 -2.11 6.27 35.30
N PHE A 19 -2.72 5.81 34.21
CA PHE A 19 -2.17 4.76 33.38
C PHE A 19 -0.91 5.21 32.65
N ALA A 20 -0.92 6.43 32.08
CA ALA A 20 0.26 6.97 31.39
C ALA A 20 1.44 7.20 32.36
N ARG A 21 1.20 7.75 33.55
CA ARG A 21 2.23 8.04 34.55
C ARG A 21 2.84 6.79 35.18
N ARG A 22 2.07 5.70 35.31
CA ARG A 22 2.58 4.43 35.87
C ARG A 22 3.53 3.70 34.93
N HIS A 23 3.55 4.06 33.66
CA HIS A 23 4.14 3.20 32.64
C HIS A 23 4.99 3.92 31.59
N PHE A 24 5.10 5.26 31.61
CA PHE A 24 5.92 6.04 30.69
C PHE A 24 6.69 7.14 31.41
N ALA A 25 7.91 7.45 30.94
CA ALA A 25 8.68 8.58 31.44
C ALA A 25 8.23 9.89 30.74
N PRO A 26 8.34 11.06 31.39
CA PRO A 26 7.86 12.33 30.83
C PRO A 26 8.49 12.73 29.48
N SER A 27 9.67 12.20 29.16
CA SER A 27 10.40 12.43 27.90
C SER A 27 9.78 11.76 26.67
N ASP A 28 8.91 10.76 26.86
CA ASP A 28 8.44 9.89 25.77
C ASP A 28 7.16 10.42 25.07
N LEU A 29 6.70 11.62 25.43
CA LEU A 29 5.43 12.19 24.98
C LEU A 29 5.54 13.11 23.75
N SER A 30 6.73 13.29 23.17
CA SER A 30 6.87 13.99 21.90
C SER A 30 6.78 13.02 20.72
N VAL A 31 5.58 12.94 20.16
CA VAL A 31 5.22 12.40 18.83
C VAL A 31 6.00 11.15 18.43
N ASP A 32 5.45 9.96 18.73
CA ASP A 32 5.92 8.79 18.01
C ASP A 32 4.91 7.64 17.88
N ARG A 33 5.02 6.91 16.76
CA ARG A 33 4.21 5.73 16.42
C ARG A 33 4.27 4.64 17.50
N GLY A 34 5.29 4.66 18.37
CA GLY A 34 5.43 3.79 19.53
C GLY A 34 4.32 3.94 20.58
N LEU A 35 3.80 5.15 20.79
CA LEU A 35 2.71 5.41 21.76
C LEU A 35 1.39 4.77 21.33
N ILE A 36 1.13 4.69 20.03
CA ILE A 36 -0.06 4.06 19.45
C ILE A 36 0.06 2.53 19.55
N ALA A 37 1.23 1.97 19.24
CA ALA A 37 1.49 0.53 19.32
C ALA A 37 1.39 0.00 20.77
N GLU A 38 1.83 0.78 21.75
CA GLU A 38 1.74 0.43 23.17
C GLU A 38 0.31 0.59 23.72
N ALA A 39 -0.43 1.61 23.29
CA ALA A 39 -1.85 1.77 23.67
C ALA A 39 -2.71 0.60 23.17
N ILE A 40 -2.39 0.07 21.98
CA ILE A 40 -3.06 -1.12 21.41
C ILE A 40 -2.76 -2.38 22.23
N ARG A 41 -1.51 -2.55 22.72
CA ARG A 41 -1.10 -3.74 23.49
C ARG A 41 -1.77 -3.89 24.86
N ARG A 42 -2.47 -2.86 25.34
CA ARG A 42 -3.02 -2.83 26.70
C ARG A 42 -4.54 -2.66 26.76
N LEU A 43 -5.20 -2.87 25.62
CA LEU A 43 -6.65 -2.97 25.54
C LEU A 43 -7.15 -4.23 26.27
N PRO A 44 -8.43 -4.26 26.70
CA PRO A 44 -9.04 -5.44 27.30
C PRO A 44 -8.84 -6.69 26.42
N ALA A 45 -8.64 -7.84 27.06
CA ALA A 45 -8.26 -9.09 26.38
C ALA A 45 -9.29 -9.57 25.34
N GLU A 46 -10.58 -9.30 25.57
CA GLU A 46 -11.64 -9.67 24.64
C GLU A 46 -11.88 -8.56 23.58
N PRO A 47 -11.72 -8.87 22.27
CA PRO A 47 -11.74 -7.86 21.21
C PRO A 47 -13.05 -7.08 21.10
N SER A 48 -14.20 -7.68 21.43
CA SER A 48 -15.51 -7.03 21.38
C SER A 48 -15.64 -5.92 22.42
N ASP A 49 -15.05 -6.12 23.59
CA ASP A 49 -15.15 -5.21 24.73
C ASP A 49 -14.21 -4.02 24.54
N ALA A 50 -13.02 -4.25 23.96
CA ALA A 50 -12.08 -3.21 23.59
C ALA A 50 -12.64 -2.25 22.52
N GLU A 51 -13.29 -2.79 21.48
CA GLU A 51 -13.90 -1.97 20.42
C GLU A 51 -15.10 -1.16 20.95
N THR A 52 -15.95 -1.79 21.76
CA THR A 52 -17.13 -1.13 22.36
C THR A 52 -16.69 0.00 23.30
N PHE A 53 -15.65 -0.24 24.10
CA PHE A 53 -15.06 0.77 24.97
C PHE A 53 -14.51 1.97 24.19
N LEU A 54 -13.76 1.75 23.12
CA LEU A 54 -13.17 2.82 22.32
C LEU A 54 -14.21 3.61 21.50
N ARG A 55 -15.26 2.96 21.01
CA ARG A 55 -16.37 3.63 20.31
C ARG A 55 -17.15 4.53 21.28
N ASN A 56 -17.50 4.00 22.45
CA ASN A 56 -18.17 4.79 23.48
C ASN A 56 -17.31 5.99 23.94
N ALA A 57 -15.98 5.82 24.02
CA ALA A 57 -15.07 6.92 24.31
C ALA A 57 -15.02 7.98 23.19
N LEU A 58 -15.02 7.56 21.92
CA LEU A 58 -15.07 8.47 20.77
C LEU A 58 -16.38 9.25 20.68
N ASP A 59 -17.52 8.61 20.94
CA ASP A 59 -18.83 9.25 20.90
C ASP A 59 -18.97 10.30 22.02
N GLN A 60 -18.39 10.03 23.19
CA GLN A 60 -18.34 11.00 24.30
C GLN A 60 -17.35 12.15 24.03
N ILE A 61 -16.24 11.90 23.33
CA ILE A 61 -15.28 12.94 22.92
C ILE A 61 -15.86 13.80 21.80
N ALA A 62 -16.56 13.22 20.83
CA ALA A 62 -17.21 13.92 19.72
C ALA A 62 -18.33 14.87 20.19
N ALA A 63 -18.94 14.59 21.34
CA ALA A 63 -19.94 15.45 21.97
C ALA A 63 -19.35 16.66 22.74
N LEU A 64 -18.03 16.80 22.81
CA LEU A 64 -17.34 17.87 23.54
C LEU A 64 -16.46 18.70 22.59
N ASP A 65 -16.99 19.83 22.11
CA ASP A 65 -16.34 20.75 21.14
C ASP A 65 -14.99 21.34 21.60
N SER A 66 -14.58 21.14 22.86
CA SER A 66 -13.42 21.80 23.47
C SER A 66 -12.15 20.95 23.55
N TYR A 67 -12.20 19.64 23.26
CA TYR A 67 -11.02 18.79 23.27
C TYR A 67 -10.49 18.62 21.85
N GLY A 68 -9.59 19.53 21.46
CA GLY A 68 -8.98 19.60 20.14
C GLY A 68 -8.40 18.28 19.60
N PRO A 69 -7.92 18.28 18.34
CA PRO A 69 -7.91 17.12 17.43
C PRO A 69 -7.04 15.91 17.82
N VAL A 70 -6.35 15.91 18.96
CA VAL A 70 -5.37 14.89 19.36
C VAL A 70 -6.03 13.68 20.04
N ALA A 71 -6.97 13.90 20.97
CA ALA A 71 -7.63 12.80 21.70
C ALA A 71 -8.48 11.91 20.77
N GLY A 72 -9.23 12.54 19.85
CA GLY A 72 -9.96 11.83 18.80
C GLY A 72 -9.04 11.09 17.82
N ARG A 73 -7.84 11.63 17.53
CA ARG A 73 -6.84 10.96 16.68
C ARG A 73 -6.31 9.68 17.33
N ILE A 74 -6.01 9.71 18.63
CA ILE A 74 -5.49 8.55 19.37
C ILE A 74 -6.55 7.43 19.44
N ALA A 75 -7.79 7.77 19.79
CA ALA A 75 -8.85 6.76 19.88
C ALA A 75 -9.24 6.18 18.51
N ARG A 76 -9.23 6.99 17.43
CA ARG A 76 -9.39 6.48 16.05
C ARG A 76 -8.24 5.58 15.63
N ALA A 77 -7.00 5.92 15.95
CA ALA A 77 -5.83 5.10 15.64
C ALA A 77 -5.88 3.75 16.36
N ALA A 78 -6.29 3.72 17.64
CA ALA A 78 -6.47 2.49 18.40
C ALA A 78 -7.59 1.60 17.80
N LEU A 79 -8.72 2.20 17.37
CA LEU A 79 -9.81 1.48 16.70
C LEU A 79 -9.38 0.87 15.36
N MET A 80 -8.57 1.59 14.58
CA MET A 80 -7.97 1.04 13.35
C MET A 80 -7.04 -0.14 13.66
N GLY A 81 -6.25 -0.06 14.74
CA GLY A 81 -5.39 -1.15 15.21
C GLY A 81 -6.16 -2.42 15.59
N ILE A 82 -7.30 -2.30 16.29
CA ILE A 82 -8.15 -3.48 16.61
C ILE A 82 -8.73 -4.10 15.34
N ARG A 83 -9.26 -3.29 14.42
CA ARG A 83 -9.80 -3.79 13.14
C ARG A 83 -8.73 -4.49 12.30
N TYR A 84 -7.52 -3.94 12.31
CA TYR A 84 -6.34 -4.55 11.69
C TYR A 84 -6.03 -5.92 12.31
N SER A 85 -5.97 -6.03 13.64
CA SER A 85 -5.70 -7.29 14.33
C SER A 85 -6.78 -8.38 14.12
N ARG A 86 -8.03 -7.99 13.85
CA ARG A 86 -9.09 -8.93 13.44
C ARG A 86 -8.98 -9.34 11.97
N SER A 87 -8.50 -8.46 11.10
CA SER A 87 -8.23 -8.80 9.70
C SER A 87 -7.04 -9.76 9.51
N THR A 88 -6.19 -9.89 10.53
CA THR A 88 -5.05 -10.83 10.57
C THR A 88 -5.34 -12.13 11.32
N GLN A 89 -6.54 -12.32 11.89
CA GLN A 89 -6.99 -13.65 12.29
C GLN A 89 -7.27 -14.45 11.01
N PRO A 90 -6.79 -15.70 10.89
CA PRO A 90 -7.10 -16.53 9.73
C PRO A 90 -8.62 -16.70 9.66
N GLN A 91 -9.23 -16.15 8.61
CA GLN A 91 -10.62 -16.47 8.31
C GLN A 91 -10.71 -17.98 8.02
N PRO A 92 -11.82 -18.65 8.37
CA PRO A 92 -12.07 -20.00 7.85
C PRO A 92 -11.90 -19.92 6.33
N GLU A 93 -11.17 -20.87 5.73
CA GLU A 93 -10.87 -20.93 4.30
C GLU A 93 -12.18 -20.88 3.48
N THR A 94 -12.65 -19.66 3.19
CA THR A 94 -13.64 -19.42 2.17
C THR A 94 -12.92 -19.65 0.86
N ALA A 95 -13.39 -20.64 0.09
CA ALA A 95 -12.88 -20.96 -1.24
C ALA A 95 -12.52 -19.67 -1.99
N ALA A 96 -11.29 -19.58 -2.51
CA ALA A 96 -10.81 -18.38 -3.18
C ALA A 96 -11.84 -17.92 -4.23
N GLU A 97 -12.50 -16.78 -3.99
CA GLU A 97 -13.44 -16.23 -4.95
C GLU A 97 -12.67 -15.86 -6.22
N HIS A 98 -13.06 -16.45 -7.35
CA HIS A 98 -12.45 -16.20 -8.66
C HIS A 98 -13.25 -15.14 -9.41
N HIS A 99 -12.54 -14.15 -9.92
CA HIS A 99 -13.11 -12.96 -10.54
C HIS A 99 -12.65 -12.85 -12.00
N GLY A 100 -13.58 -12.77 -12.95
CA GLY A 100 -13.27 -12.68 -14.38
C GLY A 100 -12.51 -13.89 -14.94
N LEU A 101 -11.27 -13.66 -15.39
CA LEU A 101 -10.39 -14.67 -15.98
C LEU A 101 -9.56 -15.45 -14.94
N ASP A 102 -9.71 -15.10 -13.66
CA ASP A 102 -9.06 -15.80 -12.56
C ASP A 102 -9.56 -17.24 -12.43
N ASN A 103 -8.70 -18.11 -11.94
CA ASN A 103 -9.02 -19.48 -11.61
C ASN A 103 -8.10 -19.98 -10.47
N ALA A 104 -8.24 -21.25 -10.12
CA ALA A 104 -7.52 -21.84 -8.99
C ALA A 104 -6.00 -21.79 -9.13
N SER A 105 -5.46 -21.74 -10.36
CA SER A 105 -4.02 -21.71 -10.63
C SER A 105 -3.49 -20.38 -11.15
N ARG A 106 -4.36 -19.41 -11.49
CA ARG A 106 -3.95 -18.16 -12.15
C ARG A 106 -4.82 -16.97 -11.78
N VAL A 107 -4.18 -15.80 -11.64
CA VAL A 107 -4.78 -14.48 -11.50
C VAL A 107 -4.41 -13.60 -12.69
N CYS A 108 -5.41 -13.05 -13.37
CA CYS A 108 -5.29 -12.10 -14.47
C CYS A 108 -5.53 -10.70 -13.93
N PHE A 109 -4.46 -9.95 -13.66
CA PHE A 109 -4.55 -8.76 -12.81
C PHE A 109 -4.83 -7.45 -13.54
N TYR A 110 -5.15 -7.46 -14.84
CA TYR A 110 -5.62 -6.26 -15.54
C TYR A 110 -7.09 -5.92 -15.22
N GLU A 111 -7.83 -6.81 -14.54
CA GLU A 111 -9.24 -6.64 -14.22
C GLU A 111 -9.50 -6.75 -12.71
N GLN A 112 -10.57 -6.08 -12.25
CA GLN A 112 -11.21 -6.30 -10.95
C GLN A 112 -10.26 -6.12 -9.74
N ASP A 113 -10.19 -7.13 -8.88
CA ASP A 113 -9.66 -7.04 -7.52
C ASP A 113 -8.15 -6.91 -7.42
N PHE A 114 -7.44 -7.37 -8.46
CA PHE A 114 -5.99 -7.37 -8.54
C PHE A 114 -5.45 -6.27 -9.47
N TYR A 115 -6.31 -5.38 -9.99
CA TYR A 115 -5.90 -4.22 -10.82
C TYR A 115 -4.82 -3.37 -10.17
N VAL A 116 -4.72 -3.39 -8.84
CA VAL A 116 -3.64 -2.76 -8.06
C VAL A 116 -2.23 -3.23 -8.45
N LEU A 117 -2.09 -4.38 -9.10
CA LEU A 117 -0.83 -4.92 -9.59
C LEU A 117 -0.49 -4.40 -11.00
N SER A 118 -1.45 -3.82 -11.72
CA SER A 118 -1.14 -3.12 -12.97
C SER A 118 -0.22 -1.92 -12.70
N ASN A 119 0.75 -1.69 -13.58
CA ASN A 119 1.55 -0.46 -13.62
C ASN A 119 0.69 0.80 -13.90
N PHE A 120 -0.49 0.64 -14.52
CA PHE A 120 -1.43 1.73 -14.80
C PHE A 120 -2.34 2.09 -13.61
N SER A 121 -2.31 1.33 -12.51
CA SER A 121 -3.14 1.61 -11.34
C SER A 121 -2.68 2.89 -10.62
N SER A 122 -3.61 3.72 -10.17
CA SER A 122 -3.37 4.99 -9.47
C SER A 122 -2.90 4.80 -8.02
N PHE A 123 -1.65 4.39 -7.84
CA PHE A 123 -0.96 4.31 -6.55
C PHE A 123 0.26 5.22 -6.59
N ARG A 124 0.13 6.41 -6.00
CA ARG A 124 1.18 7.43 -6.00
C ARG A 124 2.47 6.90 -5.38
N LEU A 125 3.57 7.02 -6.10
CA LEU A 125 4.87 6.43 -5.80
C LEU A 125 5.89 7.56 -5.73
N LEU A 126 6.67 7.61 -4.65
CA LEU A 126 7.87 8.43 -4.57
C LEU A 126 9.02 7.64 -5.20
N TRP A 127 9.56 8.13 -6.31
CA TRP A 127 10.63 7.51 -7.09
C TRP A 127 11.70 8.56 -7.42
N GLU A 128 12.97 8.30 -7.09
CA GLU A 128 14.07 9.26 -7.29
C GLU A 128 13.78 10.67 -6.74
N GLY A 129 13.06 10.75 -5.61
CA GLY A 129 12.66 12.02 -4.99
C GLY A 129 11.47 12.74 -5.64
N ILE A 130 10.86 12.15 -6.68
CA ILE A 130 9.75 12.71 -7.45
C ILE A 130 8.48 11.89 -7.20
N ASN A 131 7.33 12.55 -7.06
CA ASN A 131 6.05 11.87 -6.94
C ASN A 131 5.46 11.58 -8.32
N PHE A 132 5.16 10.32 -8.59
CA PHE A 132 4.43 9.88 -9.77
C PHE A 132 3.09 9.28 -9.35
N ASP A 133 2.00 9.61 -10.04
CA ASP A 133 0.67 9.07 -9.71
C ASP A 133 0.52 7.58 -10.08
N THR A 134 1.41 7.04 -10.91
CA THR A 134 1.44 5.63 -11.33
C THR A 134 2.87 5.12 -11.53
N SER A 135 3.07 3.81 -11.41
CA SER A 135 4.34 3.16 -11.77
C SER A 135 4.68 3.32 -13.25
N GLU A 136 3.65 3.36 -14.11
CA GLU A 136 3.82 3.58 -15.55
C GLU A 136 4.47 4.94 -15.85
N ALA A 137 4.06 6.00 -15.17
CA ALA A 137 4.65 7.32 -15.35
C ALA A 137 6.13 7.35 -14.92
N ALA A 138 6.48 6.74 -13.77
CA ALA A 138 7.87 6.62 -13.33
C ALA A 138 8.72 5.82 -14.33
N TYR A 139 8.18 4.72 -14.85
CA TYR A 139 8.87 3.87 -15.83
C TYR A 139 9.11 4.59 -17.16
N HIS A 140 8.15 5.40 -17.63
CA HIS A 140 8.37 6.22 -18.83
C HIS A 140 9.30 7.39 -18.57
N TRP A 141 9.31 7.96 -17.37
CA TRP A 141 10.26 9.00 -16.99
C TRP A 141 11.70 8.48 -17.04
N GLU A 142 11.96 7.27 -16.53
CA GLU A 142 13.27 6.59 -16.58
C GLU A 142 13.84 6.39 -17.98
N LYS A 143 12.99 6.39 -19.01
CA LYS A 143 13.45 6.33 -20.40
C LYS A 143 14.22 7.58 -20.81
N PHE A 144 13.95 8.73 -20.17
CA PHE A 144 14.47 10.04 -20.55
C PHE A 144 15.20 10.76 -19.41
N ALA A 145 15.04 10.31 -18.16
CA ALA A 145 15.85 10.74 -17.05
C ALA A 145 17.32 10.45 -17.39
N SER A 146 18.13 11.50 -17.45
CA SER A 146 19.50 11.38 -17.92
C SER A 146 20.47 12.11 -17.02
N GLU A 147 21.48 11.38 -16.55
CA GLU A 147 22.59 11.95 -15.79
C GLU A 147 23.54 12.77 -16.69
N ASP A 148 23.51 12.53 -18.01
CA ASP A 148 24.36 13.24 -18.97
C ASP A 148 23.91 14.69 -19.25
N GLY A 149 22.78 15.12 -18.67
CA GLY A 149 22.29 16.49 -18.77
C GLY A 149 21.69 16.87 -20.12
N ASP A 150 21.35 15.91 -20.99
CA ASP A 150 20.75 16.18 -22.29
C ASP A 150 19.44 17.00 -22.15
N PRO A 151 19.42 18.25 -22.67
CA PRO A 151 18.30 19.15 -22.45
C PRO A 151 17.02 18.69 -23.14
N VAL A 152 17.10 17.95 -24.25
CA VAL A 152 15.92 17.47 -24.98
C VAL A 152 15.26 16.33 -24.20
N ARG A 153 16.05 15.36 -23.74
CA ARG A 153 15.55 14.28 -22.90
C ARG A 153 14.98 14.79 -21.58
N ASN A 154 15.67 15.73 -20.94
CA ASN A 154 15.18 16.36 -19.70
C ASN A 154 13.85 17.08 -19.91
N ALA A 155 13.66 17.78 -21.04
CA ALA A 155 12.38 18.41 -21.37
C ALA A 155 11.24 17.39 -21.56
N ILE A 156 11.52 16.22 -22.12
CA ILE A 156 10.54 15.12 -22.24
C ILE A 156 10.22 14.52 -20.87
N ALA A 157 11.24 14.31 -20.03
CA ALA A 157 11.08 13.80 -18.68
C ALA A 157 10.17 14.73 -17.83
N LEU A 158 10.33 16.04 -17.95
CA LEU A 158 9.44 17.02 -17.30
C LEU A 158 7.98 16.92 -17.81
N GLN A 159 7.77 16.76 -19.12
CA GLN A 159 6.42 16.54 -19.66
C GLN A 159 5.77 15.27 -19.12
N ILE A 160 6.56 14.21 -18.89
CA ILE A 160 6.06 12.95 -18.31
C ILE A 160 5.67 13.14 -16.84
N ILE A 161 6.44 13.91 -16.08
CA ILE A 161 6.10 14.26 -14.69
C ILE A 161 4.76 15.02 -14.62
N GLU A 162 4.52 15.90 -15.59
CA GLU A 162 3.29 16.70 -15.68
C GLU A 162 2.10 15.96 -16.33
N ALA A 163 2.31 14.73 -16.82
CA ALA A 163 1.27 14.00 -17.54
C ALA A 163 0.06 13.68 -16.63
N PRO A 164 -1.18 13.96 -17.06
CA PRO A 164 -2.36 13.80 -16.19
C PRO A 164 -2.78 12.34 -15.99
N SER A 165 -2.14 11.39 -16.67
CA SER A 165 -2.44 9.96 -16.55
C SER A 165 -1.28 9.08 -17.01
N ALA A 166 -1.28 7.81 -16.58
CA ALA A 166 -0.38 6.77 -17.10
C ALA A 166 -0.41 6.67 -18.63
N HIS A 167 -1.60 6.82 -19.24
CA HIS A 167 -1.75 6.74 -20.68
C HIS A 167 -1.11 7.93 -21.42
N GLU A 168 -1.22 9.15 -20.88
CA GLU A 168 -0.54 10.30 -21.48
C GLU A 168 0.97 10.22 -21.29
N ALA A 169 1.46 9.76 -20.13
CA ALA A 169 2.89 9.49 -19.93
C ALA A 169 3.44 8.48 -20.96
N PHE A 170 2.69 7.38 -21.20
CA PHE A 170 3.00 6.41 -22.24
C PHE A 170 3.03 7.04 -23.64
N LYS A 171 2.02 7.84 -24.00
CA LYS A 171 1.96 8.49 -25.31
C LYS A 171 3.15 9.43 -25.55
N ILE A 172 3.49 10.27 -24.56
CA ILE A 172 4.65 11.17 -24.63
C ILE A 172 5.93 10.35 -24.86
N ALA A 173 6.12 9.28 -24.10
CA ALA A 173 7.31 8.44 -24.23
C ALA A 173 7.41 7.73 -25.58
N GLU A 174 6.31 7.19 -26.10
CA GLU A 174 6.31 6.49 -27.39
C GLU A 174 6.49 7.44 -28.58
N GLN A 175 5.95 8.65 -28.50
CA GLN A 175 6.21 9.70 -29.51
C GLN A 175 7.69 10.09 -29.56
N ASN A 176 8.40 9.95 -28.45
CA ASN A 176 9.82 10.28 -28.32
C ASN A 176 10.73 9.05 -28.24
N ARG A 177 10.28 7.88 -28.70
CA ARG A 177 10.99 6.60 -28.53
C ARG A 177 12.45 6.60 -29.03
N ALA A 178 12.76 7.40 -30.04
CA ALA A 178 14.10 7.54 -30.60
C ALA A 178 15.10 8.27 -29.68
N LEU A 179 14.58 9.00 -28.70
CA LEU A 179 15.35 9.80 -27.74
C LEU A 179 15.45 9.13 -26.37
N ARG A 180 15.08 7.84 -26.25
CA ARG A 180 15.27 7.11 -24.98
C ARG A 180 16.76 6.94 -24.70
N ARG A 181 17.11 6.74 -23.43
CA ARG A 181 18.47 6.36 -23.01
C ARG A 181 19.00 5.18 -23.85
N PRO A 182 20.27 5.19 -24.30
CA PRO A 182 20.78 4.21 -25.25
C PRO A 182 20.78 2.76 -24.75
N ASP A 183 20.90 2.55 -23.44
CA ASP A 183 20.94 1.26 -22.75
C ASP A 183 19.55 0.74 -22.33
N TRP A 184 18.47 1.41 -22.77
CA TRP A 184 17.12 1.13 -22.26
C TRP A 184 16.71 -0.34 -22.32
N ASP A 185 17.02 -1.03 -23.41
CA ASP A 185 16.61 -2.42 -23.58
C ASP A 185 17.32 -3.38 -22.61
N ASP A 186 18.48 -2.99 -22.09
CA ASP A 186 19.25 -3.75 -21.09
C ASP A 186 18.73 -3.50 -19.67
N VAL A 187 18.33 -2.25 -19.35
CA VAL A 187 17.98 -1.84 -17.97
C VAL A 187 16.49 -1.90 -17.65
N LYS A 188 15.61 -1.94 -18.66
CA LYS A 188 14.14 -1.82 -18.46
C LYS A 188 13.54 -2.81 -17.47
N VAL A 189 14.06 -4.04 -17.41
CA VAL A 189 13.55 -5.08 -16.50
C VAL A 189 13.89 -4.77 -15.06
N GLU A 190 15.13 -4.38 -14.79
CA GLU A 190 15.59 -4.02 -13.46
C GLU A 190 14.88 -2.76 -12.95
N ILE A 191 14.78 -1.73 -13.80
CA ILE A 191 14.07 -0.49 -13.47
C ILE A 191 12.61 -0.79 -13.10
N MET A 192 11.90 -1.57 -13.91
CA MET A 192 10.52 -1.96 -13.58
C MET A 192 10.47 -2.71 -12.25
N CYS A 193 11.35 -3.69 -12.02
CA CYS A 193 11.41 -4.45 -10.77
C CYS A 193 11.56 -3.52 -9.55
N ASN A 194 12.47 -2.54 -9.63
CA ASN A 194 12.72 -1.60 -8.55
C ASN A 194 11.53 -0.66 -8.31
N ILE A 195 10.85 -0.19 -9.37
CA ILE A 195 9.61 0.59 -9.27
C ILE A 195 8.51 -0.21 -8.58
N LEU A 196 8.33 -1.49 -8.93
CA LEU A 196 7.33 -2.36 -8.30
C LEU A 196 7.65 -2.62 -6.83
N ARG A 197 8.94 -2.84 -6.49
CA ARG A 197 9.40 -2.96 -5.11
C ARG A 197 9.08 -1.69 -4.30
N ALA A 198 9.36 -0.51 -4.87
CA ALA A 198 9.02 0.76 -4.26
C ALA A 198 7.50 0.92 -4.06
N LYS A 199 6.69 0.56 -5.06
CA LYS A 199 5.22 0.57 -4.97
C LYS A 199 4.73 -0.30 -3.82
N VAL A 200 5.22 -1.54 -3.70
CA VAL A 200 4.83 -2.44 -2.60
C VAL A 200 5.26 -1.91 -1.25
N ALA A 201 6.48 -1.39 -1.14
CA ALA A 201 7.01 -0.87 0.11
C ALA A 201 6.23 0.35 0.61
N GLN A 202 5.74 1.18 -0.32
CA GLN A 202 5.00 2.40 0.01
C GLN A 202 3.49 2.16 0.20
N HIS A 203 2.94 1.07 -0.35
CA HIS A 203 1.50 0.78 -0.33
C HIS A 203 1.18 -0.58 0.27
N GLU A 204 0.85 -0.60 1.56
CA GLU A 204 0.43 -1.79 2.29
C GLU A 204 -0.77 -2.52 1.63
N TYR A 205 -1.68 -1.77 0.99
CA TYR A 205 -2.79 -2.38 0.26
C TYR A 205 -2.32 -3.20 -0.95
N VAL A 206 -1.34 -2.70 -1.70
CA VAL A 206 -0.74 -3.42 -2.84
C VAL A 206 0.01 -4.66 -2.32
N ARG A 207 0.77 -4.52 -1.24
CA ARG A 207 1.47 -5.63 -0.58
C ARG A 207 0.52 -6.77 -0.20
N ARG A 208 -0.59 -6.45 0.47
CA ARG A 208 -1.62 -7.43 0.86
C ARG A 208 -2.26 -8.11 -0.32
N LYS A 209 -2.68 -7.34 -1.32
CA LYS A 209 -3.28 -7.90 -2.53
C LYS A 209 -2.30 -8.80 -3.25
N LEU A 210 -1.01 -8.45 -3.32
CA LEU A 210 0.02 -9.33 -3.86
C LEU A 210 0.13 -10.64 -3.08
N LEU A 211 0.19 -10.61 -1.74
CA LEU A 211 0.28 -11.82 -0.92
C LEU A 211 -1.00 -12.70 -1.01
N ALA A 212 -2.17 -12.07 -1.10
CA ALA A 212 -3.47 -12.73 -1.23
C ALA A 212 -3.62 -13.53 -2.55
N THR A 213 -2.74 -13.31 -3.52
CA THR A 213 -2.70 -14.15 -4.74
C THR A 213 -2.28 -15.58 -4.45
N GLY A 214 -1.69 -15.86 -3.27
CA GLY A 214 -1.28 -17.22 -2.91
C GLY A 214 -0.17 -17.70 -3.83
N ASP A 215 -0.24 -18.96 -4.25
CA ASP A 215 0.72 -19.56 -5.17
C ASP A 215 0.29 -19.47 -6.64
N ARG A 216 -0.82 -18.77 -6.91
CA ARG A 216 -1.36 -18.62 -8.27
C ARG A 216 -0.37 -17.89 -9.17
N GLU A 217 -0.31 -18.29 -10.42
CA GLU A 217 0.41 -17.58 -11.47
C GLU A 217 -0.19 -16.18 -11.64
N LEU A 218 0.64 -15.14 -11.65
CA LEU A 218 0.20 -13.79 -11.97
C LEU A 218 0.43 -13.50 -13.43
N VAL A 219 -0.62 -13.07 -14.12
CA VAL A 219 -0.59 -12.79 -15.55
C VAL A 219 -1.07 -11.37 -15.84
N GLU A 220 -0.21 -10.59 -16.49
CA GLU A 220 -0.60 -9.34 -17.13
C GLU A 220 -1.31 -9.68 -18.45
N ASN A 221 -2.65 -9.66 -18.42
CA ASN A 221 -3.50 -10.15 -19.49
C ASN A 221 -3.74 -9.13 -20.63
N SER A 222 -2.82 -8.19 -20.82
CA SER A 222 -2.80 -7.30 -21.99
C SER A 222 -2.55 -8.07 -23.29
N TRP A 223 -3.54 -8.05 -24.20
CA TRP A 223 -3.40 -8.64 -25.55
C TRP A 223 -2.54 -7.81 -26.51
N ARG A 224 -2.20 -6.58 -26.15
CA ARG A 224 -1.44 -5.63 -26.99
C ARG A 224 0.06 -5.66 -26.74
N ASP A 225 0.49 -6.24 -25.62
CA ASP A 225 1.88 -6.27 -25.18
C ASP A 225 2.31 -7.73 -24.98
N ASP A 226 3.22 -8.21 -25.82
CA ASP A 226 3.76 -9.56 -25.80
C ASP A 226 5.05 -9.70 -24.97
N TYR A 227 5.60 -8.58 -24.46
CA TYR A 227 6.77 -8.57 -23.61
C TYR A 227 6.38 -8.50 -22.13
N TRP A 228 5.65 -7.45 -21.73
CA TRP A 228 5.21 -7.31 -20.35
C TRP A 228 3.97 -8.17 -20.06
N GLY A 229 3.08 -8.29 -21.04
CA GLY A 229 1.86 -9.09 -20.98
C GLY A 229 1.94 -10.43 -21.69
N TRP A 230 0.78 -11.06 -21.87
CA TRP A 230 0.64 -12.35 -22.56
C TRP A 230 0.45 -12.23 -24.08
N GLY A 231 0.39 -11.03 -24.65
CA GLY A 231 0.25 -10.82 -26.10
C GLY A 231 -1.05 -11.34 -26.73
N PRO A 232 -1.19 -11.23 -28.07
CA PRO A 232 -2.42 -11.55 -28.78
C PRO A 232 -2.75 -13.05 -28.77
N ASN A 233 -1.74 -13.92 -28.72
CA ASN A 233 -1.90 -15.38 -28.73
C ASN A 233 -1.79 -16.00 -27.32
N ARG A 234 -1.68 -15.18 -26.26
CA ARG A 234 -1.49 -15.62 -24.86
C ARG A 234 -0.18 -16.38 -24.60
N ASP A 235 0.80 -16.22 -25.47
CA ASP A 235 2.15 -16.83 -25.43
C ASP A 235 3.26 -15.79 -25.22
N GLY A 236 2.90 -14.54 -24.90
CA GLY A 236 3.81 -13.47 -24.54
C GLY A 236 4.61 -13.79 -23.27
N LYS A 237 5.68 -13.03 -23.05
CA LYS A 237 6.65 -13.33 -21.99
C LYS A 237 6.09 -13.17 -20.58
N ASN A 238 5.02 -12.38 -20.41
CA ASN A 238 4.40 -12.07 -19.12
C ASN A 238 5.45 -11.58 -18.10
N MET A 239 6.39 -10.73 -18.54
CA MET A 239 7.49 -10.28 -17.68
C MET A 239 6.98 -9.56 -16.43
N LEU A 240 5.88 -8.81 -16.52
CA LEU A 240 5.34 -8.09 -15.38
C LEU A 240 4.80 -9.04 -14.31
N GLY A 241 4.05 -10.07 -14.72
CA GLY A 241 3.58 -11.12 -13.84
C GLY A 241 4.72 -11.88 -13.17
N ARG A 242 5.80 -12.19 -13.91
CA ARG A 242 7.01 -12.82 -13.38
C ARG A 242 7.69 -11.97 -12.29
N LEU A 243 7.86 -10.67 -12.53
CA LEU A 243 8.42 -9.75 -11.54
C LEU A 243 7.56 -9.69 -10.26
N TRP A 244 6.24 -9.65 -10.40
CA TRP A 244 5.35 -9.70 -9.25
C TRP A 244 5.49 -10.98 -8.44
N MET A 245 5.63 -12.13 -9.10
CA MET A 245 5.84 -13.41 -8.44
C MET A 245 7.20 -13.47 -7.72
N GLU A 246 8.26 -12.90 -8.30
CA GLU A 246 9.57 -12.76 -7.63
C GLU A 246 9.47 -11.90 -6.37
N ILE A 247 8.84 -10.72 -6.48
CA ILE A 247 8.64 -9.81 -5.34
C ILE A 247 7.80 -10.50 -4.25
N ARG A 248 6.74 -11.21 -4.63
CA ARG A 248 5.90 -12.00 -3.70
C ARG A 248 6.74 -13.04 -2.94
N ALA A 249 7.63 -13.75 -3.63
CA ALA A 249 8.52 -14.73 -3.00
C ALA A 249 9.47 -14.07 -1.99
N HIS A 250 10.06 -12.92 -2.34
CA HIS A 250 10.95 -12.17 -1.44
C HIS A 250 10.22 -11.67 -0.19
N LEU A 251 8.99 -11.15 -0.33
CA LEU A 251 8.19 -10.69 0.82
C LEU A 251 7.89 -11.82 1.81
N ARG A 252 7.54 -13.00 1.31
CA ARG A 252 7.27 -14.18 2.15
C ARG A 252 8.51 -14.66 2.89
N ALA A 253 9.67 -14.64 2.22
CA ALA A 253 10.94 -15.00 2.85
C ALA A 253 11.32 -14.04 3.98
N ALA A 254 11.04 -12.74 3.81
CA ALA A 254 11.25 -11.74 4.85
C ALA A 254 10.31 -11.93 6.05
N GLU A 255 9.02 -12.21 5.82
CA GLU A 255 8.05 -12.47 6.91
C GLU A 255 8.38 -13.73 7.73
N GLY A 256 9.05 -14.72 7.12
CA GLY A 256 9.43 -15.96 7.80
C GLY A 256 10.68 -15.87 8.69
N CYS A 257 11.48 -14.80 8.61
CA CYS A 257 12.64 -14.58 9.50
C CYS A 257 12.30 -13.81 10.78
N ASP A 258 11.11 -13.18 10.82
CA ASP A 258 10.64 -12.37 11.96
C ASP A 258 9.68 -13.14 12.90
N ALA A 259 9.54 -14.46 12.72
CA ALA A 259 8.69 -15.37 13.50
C ALA A 259 9.53 -16.36 14.33
#